data_AF-A0A954EKH1-F1
#
_entry.id   AF-A0A954EKH1-F1
#
_cell.length_a   1.000
_cell.length_b   1.000
_cell.length_c   1.000
_cell.angle_alpha   90.00
_cell.angle_beta   90.00
_cell.angle_gamma   90.00
#
_symmetry.space_group_name_H-M   'P 1'
#
loop_
_entity.id
_entity.type
_entity.pdbx_description
1 polymer ?
#
loop_
_entity_poly.entity_id
_entity_poly.type
_entity_poly.pdbx_seq_one_letter_code
_entity_poly.pdbx_strand_id
1 'polypeptide(L)' 'MPEYAPCPNCDCEDATRVGWTWWGGALGPALLTHVKCEECGTQYNGKTGKSNTTGIVIYTVAIIGVVIVLGAIFGGQ' A
#
# COMPACT_ATOMS: atom_id res chain seq x y z
N MET A 1 -20.01 11.01 6.22
CA MET A 1 -18.56 11.32 6.25
C MET A 1 -17.88 10.38 5.28
N PRO A 2 -17.02 10.88 4.39
CA PRO A 2 -16.32 10.02 3.43
C PRO A 2 -15.48 8.97 4.17
N GLU A 3 -15.44 7.74 3.64
CA GLU A 3 -14.70 6.62 4.25
C GLU A 3 -13.19 6.86 4.24
N TYR A 4 -12.71 7.61 3.24
CA TYR A 4 -11.31 7.95 3.02
C TYR A 4 -11.10 9.47 2.91
N ALA A 5 -9.86 9.91 3.14
CA ALA A 5 -9.43 11.28 2.89
C ALA A 5 -9.60 11.63 1.40
N PRO A 6 -9.88 12.90 1.04
CA PRO A 6 -10.01 13.33 -0.34
C PRO A 6 -8.76 13.02 -1.17
N CYS A 7 -8.97 12.77 -2.46
CA CYS A 7 -7.88 12.49 -3.39
C CYS A 7 -6.94 13.70 -3.53
N PRO A 8 -5.62 13.53 -3.32
CA PRO A 8 -4.68 14.65 -3.38
C PRO A 8 -4.50 15.28 -4.77
N ASN A 9 -5.01 14.62 -5.82
CA ASN A 9 -4.84 15.07 -7.20
C ASN A 9 -6.07 15.81 -7.75
N CYS A 10 -7.28 15.38 -7.39
CA CYS A 10 -8.53 15.94 -7.94
C CYS A 10 -9.58 16.28 -6.88
N ASP A 11 -9.27 16.12 -5.59
CA ASP A 11 -10.15 16.44 -4.46
C ASP A 11 -11.45 15.61 -4.39
N CYS A 12 -11.57 14.56 -5.22
CA CYS A 12 -12.69 13.59 -5.18
C CYS A 12 -12.77 12.92 -3.79
N GLU A 13 -13.99 12.67 -3.30
CA GLU A 13 -14.22 11.84 -2.09
C GLU A 13 -14.49 10.36 -2.44
N ASP A 14 -14.60 10.04 -3.73
CA ASP A 14 -14.91 8.69 -4.21
C ASP A 14 -13.62 7.89 -4.45
N ALA A 15 -13.29 7.01 -3.51
CA ALA A 15 -12.14 6.13 -3.59
C ALA A 15 -12.45 4.73 -3.09
N THR A 16 -11.89 3.73 -3.76
CA THR A 16 -12.04 2.32 -3.40
C THR A 16 -10.74 1.72 -2.89
N ARG A 17 -10.85 0.75 -1.98
CA ARG A 17 -9.70 0.05 -1.43
C ARG A 17 -9.09 -0.88 -2.47
N VAL A 18 -7.77 -0.78 -2.65
CA VAL A 18 -7.02 -1.69 -3.53
C VAL A 18 -6.88 -3.04 -2.84
N GLY A 19 -7.44 -4.09 -3.44
CA GLY A 19 -7.41 -5.44 -2.86
C GLY A 19 -6.08 -6.18 -3.05
N TRP A 20 -5.32 -5.84 -4.09
CA TRP A 20 -4.07 -6.52 -4.41
C TRP A 20 -3.09 -5.59 -5.13
N THR A 21 -1.79 -5.74 -4.84
CA THR A 21 -0.69 -5.06 -5.54
C THR A 21 0.45 -6.02 -5.82
N TRP A 22 1.22 -5.77 -6.88
CA TRP A 22 2.35 -6.63 -7.23
C TRP A 22 3.52 -6.55 -6.22
N TRP A 23 3.68 -5.41 -5.54
CA TRP A 23 4.75 -5.21 -4.55
C TRP A 23 4.37 -5.70 -3.16
N GLY A 24 3.07 -5.89 -2.86
CA GLY A 24 2.62 -6.24 -1.51
C GLY A 24 1.50 -7.25 -1.40
N GLY A 25 1.12 -7.90 -2.50
CA GLY A 25 -0.02 -8.81 -2.54
C GLY A 25 -1.28 -8.15 -1.99
N ALA A 26 -2.06 -8.91 -1.22
CA ALA A 26 -3.21 -8.37 -0.48
C ALA A 26 -2.83 -7.68 0.84
N LEU A 27 -1.66 -7.99 1.40
CA LEU A 27 -1.24 -7.51 2.72
C LEU A 27 -0.77 -6.04 2.69
N GLY A 28 0.09 -5.68 1.72
CA GLY A 28 0.64 -4.34 1.58
C GLY A 28 -0.44 -3.25 1.48
N PRO A 29 -1.41 -3.38 0.55
CA PRO A 29 -2.53 -2.45 0.44
C PRO A 29 -3.35 -2.33 1.72
N ALA A 30 -3.52 -3.45 2.43
CA ALA A 30 -4.26 -3.48 3.68
C ALA A 30 -3.57 -2.71 4.81
N LEU A 31 -2.27 -2.92 4.99
CA LEU A 31 -1.48 -2.24 6.02
C LEU A 31 -1.34 -0.74 5.74
N LEU A 32 -1.16 -0.35 4.48
CA LEU A 32 -0.95 1.04 4.08
C LEU A 32 -2.25 1.79 3.79
N THR A 33 -3.42 1.15 3.98
CA THR A 33 -4.72 1.70 3.59
C THR A 33 -4.67 2.28 2.17
N HIS A 34 -4.17 1.47 1.24
CA HIS A 34 -3.96 1.88 -0.14
C HIS A 34 -5.30 1.88 -0.88
N VAL A 35 -5.69 3.06 -1.37
CA VAL A 35 -6.95 3.28 -2.09
C VAL A 35 -6.66 3.88 -3.45
N LYS A 36 -7.64 3.81 -4.35
CA LYS A 36 -7.63 4.40 -5.69
C LYS A 36 -8.83 5.34 -5.83
N CYS A 37 -8.62 6.60 -6.25
CA CYS A 37 -9.73 7.48 -6.61
C CYS A 37 -10.42 6.93 -7.87
N GLU A 38 -11.74 6.86 -7.84
CA GLU A 38 -12.55 6.36 -8.97
C GLU A 38 -12.64 7.38 -10.12
N GLU A 39 -12.39 8.67 -9.85
CA GLU A 39 -12.42 9.69 -10.90
C GLU A 39 -11.10 9.79 -11.69
N CYS A 40 -9.97 10.00 -11.01
CA CYS A 40 -8.68 10.25 -11.68
C CYS A 40 -7.72 9.05 -11.63
N GLY A 41 -8.07 7.97 -10.95
CA GLY A 41 -7.23 6.77 -10.83
C GLY A 41 -6.00 6.92 -9.94
N THR A 42 -5.82 8.06 -9.27
CA THR A 42 -4.69 8.29 -8.36
C THR A 42 -4.76 7.32 -7.19
N GLN A 43 -3.63 6.66 -6.91
CA GLN A 43 -3.49 5.76 -5.78
C GLN A 43 -2.78 6.46 -4.62
N TYR A 44 -3.35 6.38 -3.43
CA TYR A 44 -2.87 7.13 -2.26
C TYR A 44 -3.23 6.42 -0.96
N ASN A 45 -2.87 7.03 0.17
CA ASN A 45 -3.21 6.56 1.50
C ASN A 45 -4.58 7.10 1.91
N GLY A 46 -5.58 6.23 1.98
CA GLY A 46 -6.96 6.61 2.29
C GLY A 46 -7.16 7.20 3.69
N LYS A 47 -6.20 7.06 4.62
CA LYS A 47 -6.29 7.71 5.95
C LYS A 47 -5.77 9.14 5.95
N THR A 48 -4.81 9.46 5.09
CA THR A 48 -4.06 10.72 5.17
C THR A 48 -4.15 11.58 3.93
N GLY A 49 -4.65 11.05 2.80
CA GLY A 49 -4.66 11.74 1.51
C GLY A 49 -3.26 11.85 0.89
N LYS A 50 -2.22 11.24 1.49
CA LYS A 50 -0.83 11.36 1.02
C LYS A 50 -0.40 10.18 0.17
N SER A 51 0.69 10.34 -0.59
CA SER A 51 1.31 9.23 -1.30
C SER A 51 1.76 8.11 -0.35
N ASN A 52 1.56 6.87 -0.77
CA ASN A 52 2.01 5.69 -0.04
C ASN A 52 3.45 5.26 -0.39
N THR A 53 4.17 5.97 -1.28
CA THR A 53 5.50 5.55 -1.77
C THR A 53 6.49 5.23 -0.65
N THR A 54 6.62 6.10 0.35
CA THR A 54 7.53 5.86 1.50
C THR A 54 7.14 4.60 2.28
N GLY A 55 5.83 4.41 2.53
CA GLY A 55 5.32 3.22 3.20
C GLY A 55 5.57 1.95 2.40
N ILE A 56 5.39 2.00 1.08
CA ILE A 56 5.64 0.89 0.15
C ILE A 56 7.11 0.48 0.19
N VAL A 57 8.03 1.44 0.17
CA VAL A 57 9.47 1.17 0.23
C VAL A 57 9.83 0.49 1.55
N ILE A 58 9.38 1.03 2.68
CA ILE A 58 9.66 0.45 4.01
C ILE A 58 9.08 -0.97 4.10
N TYR A 59 7.84 -1.16 3.68
CA TYR A 59 7.17 -2.46 3.66
C TYR A 59 7.94 -3.49 2.81
N THR A 60 8.34 -3.10 1.60
CA THR A 60 9.04 -3.98 0.66
C THR A 60 10.41 -4.37 1.21
N VAL A 61 11.17 -3.42 1.76
CA VAL A 61 12.48 -3.70 2.37
C VAL A 61 12.34 -4.64 3.57
N ALA A 62 11.32 -4.43 4.41
CA ALA A 62 11.06 -5.30 5.57
C ALA A 62 10.75 -6.74 5.14
N ILE A 63 9.89 -6.92 4.13
CA ILE A 63 9.56 -8.27 3.62
C ILE A 63 10.79 -8.95 3.01
N ILE A 64 11.58 -8.24 2.20
CA ILE A 64 12.80 -8.80 1.61
C ILE A 64 13.77 -9.23 2.72
N GLY A 65 13.97 -8.39 3.74
CA GLY A 65 14.80 -8.71 4.89
C GLY A 65 14.34 -9.98 5.61
N VAL A 66 13.04 -10.11 5.88
CA VAL A 66 12.46 -11.31 6.49
C VAL A 66 12.69 -12.54 5.62
N VAL A 67 12.43 -12.46 4.31
CA VAL A 67 12.63 -13.58 3.38
C VAL A 67 14.10 -14.01 3.33
N ILE A 68 15.05 -13.08 3.31
CA ILE A 68 16.48 -13.39 3.34
C ILE A 68 16.87 -14.11 4.63
N VAL A 69 16.42 -13.60 5.78
CA VAL A 69 16.72 -14.20 7.09
C VAL A 69 16.14 -15.62 7.18
N LEU A 70 14.88 -15.80 6.78
CA LEU A 70 14.26 -17.12 6.77
C LEU A 70 14.97 -18.06 5.77
N GLY A 71 15.30 -17.57 4.58
CA GLY A 71 16.06 -18.33 3.59
C GLY A 71 17.43 -18.76 4.10
N ALA A 72 18.14 -17.92 4.85
CA ALA A 72 19.42 -18.28 5.46
C ALA A 72 19.26 -19.34 6.58
N ILE A 73 18.18 -19.27 7.37
CA ILE A 73 17.90 -20.22 8.45
C ILE A 73 17.48 -21.59 7.91
N PHE A 74 16.62 -21.62 6.88
CA PHE A 74 16.01 -22.84 6.37
C PHE A 74 16.71 -23.43 5.14
N GLY A 75 17.41 -22.60 4.36
CA GLY A 75 18.14 -23.02 3.14
C GLY A 75 19.60 -23.38 3.36
N GLY A 76 20.10 -23.28 4.61
CA GLY A 76 21.46 -23.67 5.00
C GLY A 76 21.61 -25.09 5.56
N GLN A 77 20.58 -25.94 5.42
CA GLN A 77 20.62 -27.37 5.76
C GLN A 77 20.86 -28.23 4.52
#